data_AF-A0A7K4Y5B3-F1
#
_entry.id   AF-A0A7K4Y5B3-F1
#
_cell.length_a   1.000
_cell.length_b   1.000
_cell.length_c   1.000
_cell.angle_alpha   90.00
_cell.angle_beta   90.00
_cell.angle_gamma   90.00
#
_symmetry.space_group_name_H-M   'P 1'
#
loop_
_entity.id
_entity.type
_entity.pdbx_description
1 polymer ?
#
loop_
_entity_poly.entity_id
_entity_poly.type
_entity_poly.pdbx_seq_one_letter_code
_entity_poly.pdbx_strand_id
1 'polypeptide(L)'
;RISYDPTRYPKYIPEAYCLCKGCLMGIFGEENFHFRSTPVYMPTVILRRTSSCAGGRYVYTEDYVTIPVGCTCVPEQDKEAGTVNSSIDKQEMKLLVSQN
;
A
#
# COMPACT_ATOMS: atom_id res chain seq x y z
N ARG A 1 7.36 -13.26 4.07
CA ARG A 1 8.07 -13.81 2.89
C ARG A 1 9.48 -13.23 2.88
N ILE A 2 10.48 -13.89 2.28
CA ILE A 2 11.81 -13.30 2.06
C ILE A 2 12.02 -13.12 0.56
N SER A 3 12.30 -11.89 0.14
CA SER A 3 12.60 -11.50 -1.23
C SER A 3 14.11 -11.57 -1.46
N TYR A 4 14.53 -12.30 -2.50
CA TYR A 4 15.94 -12.46 -2.87
C TYR A 4 16.22 -11.81 -4.23
N ASP A 5 17.23 -10.96 -4.27
CA ASP A 5 17.76 -10.36 -5.50
C ASP A 5 19.30 -10.36 -5.44
N PRO A 6 20.00 -11.14 -6.28
CA PRO A 6 21.47 -11.20 -6.28
C PRO A 6 22.12 -9.90 -6.78
N THR A 7 21.35 -9.02 -7.43
CA THR A 7 21.80 -7.76 -8.02
C THR A 7 21.57 -6.57 -7.10
N ARG A 8 21.14 -6.81 -5.85
CA ARG A 8 20.83 -5.78 -4.86
C ARG A 8 21.57 -6.03 -3.55
N TYR A 9 21.86 -4.96 -2.81
CA TYR A 9 22.23 -5.02 -1.40
C TYR A 9 21.21 -4.25 -0.53
N PRO A 10 20.65 -4.85 0.54
CA PRO A 10 20.80 -6.26 0.92
C PRO A 10 20.13 -7.21 -0.09
N LYS A 11 20.74 -8.39 -0.28
CA LYS A 11 20.24 -9.42 -1.21
C LYS A 11 18.90 -9.98 -0.75
N TYR A 12 18.77 -10.18 0.55
CA TYR A 12 17.57 -10.70 1.19
C TYR A 12 16.83 -9.57 1.90
N ILE A 13 15.55 -9.41 1.60
CA ILE A 13 14.66 -8.45 2.25
C ILE A 13 13.44 -9.20 2.79
N PRO A 14 13.15 -9.12 4.10
CA PRO A 14 11.91 -9.66 4.65
C PRO A 14 10.73 -8.75 4.29
N GLU A 15 9.65 -9.35 3.82
CA GLU A 15 8.39 -8.67 3.48
C GLU A 15 7.26 -9.29 4.30
N ALA A 16 6.59 -8.46 5.09
CA ALA A 16 5.42 -8.84 5.86
C ALA A 16 4.19 -9.01 4.93
N TYR A 17 3.31 -9.93 5.30
CA TYR A 17 2.01 -10.11 4.65
C TYR A 17 0.98 -10.38 5.74
N CYS A 18 -0.20 -9.79 5.60
CA CYS A 18 -1.27 -9.94 6.58
C CYS A 18 -1.95 -11.28 6.37
N LEU A 19 -2.08 -12.06 7.44
CA LEU A 19 -2.65 -13.41 7.38
C LEU A 19 -4.17 -13.40 7.29
N CYS A 20 -4.80 -12.44 7.98
CA CYS A 20 -6.24 -12.26 8.06
C CYS A 20 -6.67 -11.08 7.19
N LYS A 21 -7.95 -11.05 6.82
CA LYS A 21 -8.55 -9.87 6.16
C LYS A 21 -8.99 -8.86 7.21
N GLY A 22 -9.68 -9.34 8.23
CA GLY A 22 -10.05 -8.61 9.43
C GLY A 22 -8.97 -8.62 10.50
N CYS A 23 -9.35 -8.26 11.71
CA CYS A 23 -8.44 -8.19 12.86
C CYS A 23 -8.87 -9.14 13.97
N LEU A 24 -7.92 -9.81 14.61
CA LEU A 24 -8.19 -10.72 15.71
C LEU A 24 -8.37 -9.89 16.99
N MET A 25 -9.61 -9.75 17.46
CA MET A 25 -9.94 -8.85 18.58
C MET A 25 -10.75 -9.52 19.68
N GLY A 26 -11.37 -10.67 19.41
CA GLY A 26 -12.11 -11.41 20.43
C GLY A 26 -11.18 -12.15 21.41
N ILE A 27 -11.73 -12.56 22.55
CA ILE A 27 -10.98 -13.22 23.63
C ILE A 27 -10.37 -14.56 23.22
N PHE A 28 -10.90 -15.19 22.18
CA PHE A 28 -10.37 -16.43 21.61
C PHE A 28 -9.68 -16.19 20.26
N GLY A 29 -9.41 -14.93 19.91
CA GLY A 29 -8.81 -14.56 18.63
C GLY A 29 -9.81 -14.58 17.48
N GLU A 30 -11.09 -14.32 17.73
CA GLU A 30 -12.09 -14.21 16.67
C GLU A 30 -11.76 -13.03 15.74
N GLU A 31 -11.86 -13.27 14.44
CA GLU A 31 -11.64 -12.27 13.39
C GLU A 31 -12.86 -11.34 13.29
N ASN A 32 -12.62 -10.05 13.48
CA ASN A 32 -13.59 -8.98 13.34
C ASN A 32 -13.40 -8.26 11.99
N PHE A 33 -14.45 -8.25 11.17
CA PHE A 33 -14.47 -7.67 9.83
C PHE A 33 -14.90 -6.19 9.80
N HIS A 34 -15.24 -5.57 10.94
CA HIS A 34 -15.35 -4.11 11.05
C HIS A 34 -13.99 -3.41 11.04
N PHE A 35 -12.91 -4.20 11.09
CA PHE A 35 -11.54 -3.75 10.94
C PHE A 35 -10.90 -4.51 9.80
N ARG A 36 -9.81 -3.95 9.27
CA ARG A 36 -9.00 -4.56 8.22
C ARG A 36 -7.56 -4.60 8.64
N SER A 37 -6.96 -5.78 8.49
CA SER A 37 -5.51 -5.94 8.57
C SER A 37 -4.89 -5.35 7.30
N THR A 38 -4.09 -4.29 7.45
CA THR A 38 -3.45 -3.59 6.34
C THR A 38 -1.93 -3.57 6.52
N PRO A 39 -1.13 -3.80 5.47
CA PRO A 39 0.32 -3.74 5.58
C PRO A 39 0.78 -2.31 5.89
N VAL A 40 1.75 -2.20 6.80
CA VAL A 40 2.49 -0.97 7.09
C VAL A 40 3.73 -0.94 6.23
N TYR A 41 3.89 0.12 5.46
CA TYR A 41 4.99 0.29 4.52
C TYR A 41 6.07 1.23 5.06
N MET A 42 7.33 0.90 4.80
CA MET A 42 8.47 1.75 5.12
C MET A 42 9.33 2.01 3.86
N PRO A 43 9.70 3.27 3.58
CA PRO A 43 10.68 3.56 2.54
C PRO A 43 12.05 3.06 2.99
N THR A 44 12.71 2.26 2.17
CA THR A 44 14.01 1.66 2.47
C THR A 44 14.97 1.87 1.32
N VAL A 45 16.17 2.32 1.67
CA VAL A 45 17.26 2.49 0.71
C VAL A 45 17.89 1.13 0.43
N ILE A 46 18.12 0.85 -0.86
CA ILE A 46 18.84 -0.31 -1.34
C ILE A 46 19.95 0.15 -2.29
N LEU A 47 20.97 -0.69 -2.48
CA LEU A 47 21.97 -0.50 -3.52
C LEU A 47 21.71 -1.48 -4.65
N ARG A 48 21.46 -0.97 -5.86
CA ARG A 48 21.25 -1.78 -7.07
C ARG A 48 22.53 -1.84 -7.89
N ARG A 49 22.92 -3.05 -8.28
CA ARG A 49 24.11 -3.32 -9.08
C ARG A 49 23.88 -2.81 -10.50
N THR A 50 24.77 -1.94 -10.95
CA THR A 50 24.78 -1.46 -12.34
C THR A 50 25.32 -2.54 -13.28
N SER A 51 25.12 -2.36 -14.58
CA SER A 51 25.77 -3.19 -15.61
C SER A 51 27.27 -2.91 -15.77
N SER A 52 27.78 -1.84 -15.15
CA SER A 52 29.17 -1.40 -15.26
C SER A 52 30.04 -1.99 -14.14
N CYS A 53 31.32 -2.22 -14.46
CA CYS A 53 32.34 -2.65 -13.52
C CYS A 53 33.49 -1.65 -13.52
N ALA A 54 34.04 -1.36 -12.35
CA ALA A 54 35.20 -0.47 -12.19
C ALA A 54 36.32 -1.22 -11.44
N GLY A 55 37.47 -1.41 -12.08
CA GLY A 55 38.61 -2.13 -11.50
C GLY A 55 38.26 -3.55 -11.04
N GLY A 56 37.49 -4.29 -11.85
CA GLY A 56 37.07 -5.67 -11.54
C GLY A 56 36.00 -5.80 -10.45
N ARG A 57 35.46 -4.68 -9.94
CA ARG A 57 34.43 -4.67 -8.90
C ARG A 57 33.09 -4.17 -9.45
N TYR A 58 32.02 -4.69 -8.86
CA TYR A 58 30.66 -4.23 -9.16
C TYR A 58 30.46 -2.79 -8.68
N VAL A 59 29.83 -1.98 -9.54
CA VAL A 59 29.40 -0.62 -9.22
C VAL A 59 27.92 -0.63 -8.88
N TYR A 60 27.54 0.11 -7.84
CA TYR A 60 26.16 0.18 -7.35
C TYR A 60 25.63 1.61 -7.37
N THR A 61 24.33 1.74 -7.53
CA THR A 61 23.58 3.00 -7.40
C THR A 61 22.50 2.85 -6.33
N GLU A 62 22.15 3.96 -5.69
CA GLU A 62 21.06 4.00 -4.72
C GLU A 62 19.70 3.85 -5.42
N ASP A 63 18.80 3.10 -4.81
CA ASP A 63 17.41 2.93 -5.24
C ASP A 63 16.51 2.89 -3.99
N TYR A 64 15.29 3.41 -4.09
CA TYR A 64 14.37 3.56 -2.97
C TYR A 64 13.16 2.66 -3.19
N VAL A 65 12.97 1.70 -2.29
CA VAL A 65 11.89 0.72 -2.38
C VAL A 65 10.99 0.79 -1.17
N THR A 66 9.71 0.49 -1.38
CA THR A 66 8.71 0.44 -0.33
C THR A 66 8.55 -1.00 0.15
N ILE A 67 8.82 -1.26 1.43
CA ILE A 67 8.79 -2.61 2.00
C ILE A 67 7.65 -2.71 3.02
N PRO A 68 6.77 -3.72 2.94
CA PRO A 68 5.83 -4.00 4.02
C PRO A 68 6.59 -4.56 5.21
N VAL A 69 6.66 -3.81 6.30
CA VAL A 69 7.42 -4.18 7.52
C VAL A 69 6.57 -4.89 8.56
N GLY A 70 5.25 -4.74 8.48
CA GLY A 70 4.30 -5.35 9.39
C GLY A 70 2.87 -5.17 8.90
N CYS A 71 1.91 -5.54 9.75
CA CYS A 71 0.50 -5.27 9.54
C CYS A 71 -0.04 -4.48 10.73
N THR A 72 -1.02 -3.64 10.46
CA THR A 72 -1.78 -2.92 11.48
C THR A 72 -3.27 -3.10 11.24
N CYS A 73 -4.07 -2.79 12.27
CA CYS A 73 -5.52 -2.88 12.24
C CYS A 73 -6.12 -1.48 12.12
N VAL A 74 -6.91 -1.27 11.07
CA VAL A 74 -7.63 -0.01 10.83
C VAL A 74 -9.13 -0.30 10.73
N PRO A 75 -10.02 0.65 11.09
CA PRO A 75 -11.44 0.51 10.83
C PRO A 75 -11.71 0.28 9.33
N GLU A 76 -12.68 -0.56 9.00
CA GLU A 76 -13.16 -0.69 7.63
C GLU A 76 -13.79 0.65 7.21
N GLN A 77 -13.47 1.12 6.00
CA GLN A 77 -14.14 2.29 5.46
C GLN A 77 -15.53 1.86 5.02
N ASP A 78 -16.57 2.50 5.54
CA ASP A 78 -17.91 2.36 4.99
C ASP A 78 -17.83 2.75 3.52
N LYS A 79 -17.93 1.74 2.65
CA LYS A 79 -18.21 1.99 1.24
C LYS A 79 -19.66 2.46 1.22
N GLU A 80 -19.88 3.76 1.34
CA GLU A 80 -21.15 4.36 0.97
C GLU A 80 -21.52 3.79 -0.40
N ALA A 81 -22.60 3.02 -0.40
CA ALA A 81 -23.10 2.37 -1.57
C ALA A 81 -23.46 3.43 -2.61
N GLY A 82 -22.76 3.39 -3.75
CA GLY A 82 -23.18 4.06 -4.97
C GLY A 82 -22.65 5.48 -5.14
N THR A 83 -21.64 5.61 -5.99
CA THR A 83 -21.69 6.46 -7.19
C THR A 83 -22.78 7.54 -7.21
N VAL A 84 -22.63 8.63 -6.44
CA VAL A 84 -23.31 9.88 -6.78
C VAL A 84 -22.48 10.52 -7.89
N ASN A 85 -22.90 10.28 -9.13
CA ASN A 85 -22.39 10.98 -10.30
C ASN A 85 -22.57 12.50 -10.09
N SER A 86 -21.49 13.20 -9.71
CA SER A 86 -21.47 14.65 -9.43
C SER A 86 -21.73 15.55 -10.65
N SER A 87 -22.22 14.97 -11.75
CA SER A 87 -22.48 15.64 -13.02
C SER A 87 -23.96 16.00 -13.25
N ILE A 88 -24.91 15.48 -12.46
CA ILE A 88 -26.35 15.72 -12.70
C ILE A 88 -26.89 16.96 -11.94
N ASP A 89 -26.35 17.31 -10.78
CA ASP A 89 -26.86 18.45 -9.98
C ASP A 89 -26.48 19.85 -10.51
N LYS A 90 -25.59 19.94 -11.51
CA LYS A 90 -25.24 21.23 -12.14
C LYS A 90 -26.24 21.68 -13.20
N GLN A 91 -27.11 20.80 -13.69
CA GLN A 91 -28.11 21.15 -14.71
C GLN A 91 -29.44 21.63 -14.10
N GLU A 92 -29.88 21.08 -12.96
CA GLU A 92 -31.13 21.53 -12.32
C GLU A 92 -31.02 22.93 -11.70
N MET A 93 -29.85 23.30 -11.17
CA MET A 93 -29.65 24.65 -10.64
C MET A 93 -29.59 25.73 -11.75
N LYS A 94 -29.27 25.36 -12.99
CA LYS A 94 -29.22 26.32 -14.12
C LYS A 94 -30.61 26.59 -14.72
N LEU A 95 -31.54 25.63 -14.61
CA LEU A 95 -32.93 25.81 -15.05
C LEU A 95 -33.77 26.61 -14.05
N LEU A 96 -33.47 26.52 -12.75
CA LEU A 96 -34.18 27.27 -11.70
C LEU A 96 -33.71 28.73 -11.56
N VAL A 97 -32.49 29.06 -11.98
CA VAL A 97 -31.96 30.44 -11.95
C VAL A 97 -32.36 31.26 -13.19
N SER A 98 -32.96 30.63 -14.21
CA SER A 98 -33.44 31.33 -15.42
C SER A 98 -34.90 31.81 -15.33
N GLN A 99 -35.59 31.60 -14.20
CA GLN A 99 -37.01 31.96 -14.03
C GLN A 99 -37.30 32.99 -12.93
N ASN A 100 -36.28 33.66 -12.38
CA ASN A 100 -36.45 34.85 -11.54
C ASN A 100 -35.69 36.04 -12.10
#